data_AF-D7NAJ1-F1
#
_entry.id   AF-D7NAJ1-F1
#
_cell.length_a   1.000
_cell.length_b   1.000
_cell.length_c   1.000
_cell.angle_alpha   90.00
_cell.angle_beta   90.00
_cell.angle_gamma   90.00
#
_symmetry.space_group_name_H-M   'P 1'
#
loop_
_entity.id
_entity.type
_entity.pdbx_description
1 polymer ?
#
loop_
_entity_poly.entity_id
_entity_poly.type
_entity_poly.pdbx_seq_one_letter_code
_entity_poly.pdbx_strand_id
1 'polypeptide(L)'
;MVRRTGLYNYQATVLAYANTIQWNDAKYGTKKQPMPIFVIKSTYLYNNREKIEYLTYHNIEKVSPEATRQYVEQYLAHFLPEDEFDRLFKGRKK
;
A
#
# COMPACT_ATOMS: atom_id res chain seq x y z
N MET A 1 -26.23 0.63 18.59
CA MET A 1 -25.95 1.55 17.47
C MET A 1 -24.54 2.11 17.66
N VAL A 2 -23.53 1.54 16.99
CA VAL A 2 -22.15 2.05 17.08
C VAL A 2 -22.14 3.44 16.45
N ARG A 3 -21.84 4.48 17.25
CA ARG A 3 -21.77 5.87 16.76
C ARG A 3 -20.69 5.93 15.67
N ARG A 4 -21.10 6.18 14.42
CA ARG A 4 -20.21 6.28 13.24
C ARG A 4 -19.06 7.27 13.46
N THR A 5 -19.22 8.22 14.38
CA THR A 5 -18.21 9.19 14.82
C THR A 5 -16.90 8.54 15.28
N GLY A 6 -16.92 7.32 15.85
CA GLY A 6 -15.70 6.61 16.26
C GLY A 6 -14.85 6.14 15.08
N LEU A 7 -15.47 5.75 13.95
CA LEU A 7 -14.78 5.24 12.77
C LEU A 7 -13.99 6.33 12.03
N TYR A 8 -14.48 7.58 12.04
CA TYR A 8 -13.81 8.71 11.38
C TYR A 8 -12.66 9.27 12.22
N ASN A 9 -12.69 9.07 13.54
CA ASN A 9 -11.63 9.53 14.42
C ASN A 9 -10.35 8.69 14.27
N TYR A 10 -10.38 7.44 13.80
CA TYR A 10 -9.16 6.64 13.65
C TYR A 10 -8.62 6.56 12.22
N GLN A 11 -9.02 7.47 11.33
CA GLN A 11 -8.53 7.45 9.95
C GLN A 11 -7.13 8.07 9.86
N ALA A 12 -6.17 7.22 9.52
CA ALA A 12 -4.82 7.64 9.17
C ALA A 12 -4.76 8.10 7.71
N THR A 13 -3.94 9.11 7.45
CA THR A 13 -3.54 9.47 6.07
C THR A 13 -2.26 8.74 5.74
N VAL A 14 -2.26 8.07 4.58
CA VAL A 14 -1.14 7.24 4.11
C VAL A 14 -0.49 7.83 2.87
N LEU A 15 0.82 7.70 2.77
CA LEU A 15 1.56 7.84 1.53
C LEU A 15 1.69 6.45 0.93
N ALA A 16 1.41 6.32 -0.36
CA ALA A 16 1.49 5.07 -1.08
C ALA A 16 1.96 5.28 -2.52
N TYR A 17 2.58 4.26 -3.10
CA TYR A 17 2.77 4.19 -4.54
C TYR A 17 1.55 3.55 -5.19
N ALA A 18 1.14 4.07 -6.34
CA ALA A 18 0.13 3.48 -7.18
C ALA A 18 0.58 3.56 -8.65
N ASN A 19 0.19 2.59 -9.46
CA ASN A 19 0.36 2.70 -10.90
C ASN A 19 -0.61 3.76 -11.44
N THR A 20 -0.09 4.85 -11.99
CA THR A 20 -0.89 5.99 -12.43
C THR A 20 -1.77 5.70 -13.65
N ILE A 21 -1.35 4.78 -14.54
CA ILE A 21 -2.16 4.37 -15.69
C ILE A 21 -3.41 3.64 -15.19
N GLN A 22 -3.24 2.69 -14.25
CA GLN A 22 -4.34 1.93 -13.69
C GLN A 22 -5.22 2.79 -12.80
N TRP A 23 -4.62 3.71 -12.02
CA TRP A 23 -5.35 4.66 -11.17
C TRP A 23 -6.39 5.49 -11.94
N ASN A 24 -6.05 5.87 -13.17
CA ASN A 24 -6.91 6.69 -14.02
C ASN A 24 -7.85 5.89 -14.92
N ASP A 25 -7.85 4.56 -14.83
CA ASP A 25 -8.70 3.68 -15.63
C ASP A 25 -9.82 3.07 -14.76
N ALA A 26 -11.06 3.40 -15.09
CA ALA A 26 -12.26 3.05 -14.32
C ALA A 26 -12.52 1.54 -14.20
N LYS A 27 -11.83 0.69 -14.98
CA LYS A 27 -11.94 -0.77 -14.83
C LYS A 27 -11.28 -1.29 -13.55
N TYR A 28 -10.29 -0.56 -13.02
CA TYR A 28 -9.60 -0.92 -11.78
C TYR A 28 -10.31 -0.40 -10.53
N GLY A 29 -9.86 -0.84 -9.36
CA GLY A 29 -10.50 -0.54 -8.08
C GLY A 29 -11.71 -1.41 -7.75
N THR A 30 -11.93 -2.48 -8.52
CA THR A 30 -13.01 -3.44 -8.31
C THR A 30 -12.50 -4.71 -7.61
N LYS A 31 -13.41 -5.55 -7.08
CA LYS A 31 -13.02 -6.85 -6.50
C LYS A 31 -12.34 -7.78 -7.53
N LYS A 32 -12.70 -7.67 -8.81
CA LYS A 32 -12.12 -8.48 -9.90
C LYS A 32 -10.81 -7.89 -10.44
N GLN A 33 -10.69 -6.56 -10.44
CA GLN A 33 -9.51 -5.83 -10.90
C GLN A 33 -9.13 -4.81 -9.82
N PRO A 34 -8.47 -5.24 -8.74
CA PRO A 34 -8.12 -4.35 -7.65
C PRO A 34 -7.09 -3.31 -8.08
N MET A 35 -7.12 -2.14 -7.43
CA MET A 35 -6.07 -1.14 -7.59
C MET A 35 -4.86 -1.53 -6.74
N PRO A 36 -3.67 -1.69 -7.33
CA PRO A 36 -2.46 -1.84 -6.52
C PRO A 36 -2.13 -0.53 -5.80
N ILE A 37 -2.11 -0.59 -4.47
CA ILE A 37 -1.66 0.51 -3.60
C ILE A 37 -0.59 -0.04 -2.68
N PHE A 38 0.61 0.53 -2.75
CA PHE A 38 1.76 0.12 -1.93
C PHE A 38 2.01 1.17 -0.86
N VAL A 39 1.47 0.94 0.34
CA VAL A 39 1.60 1.89 1.46
C VAL A 39 3.05 1.99 1.91
N ILE A 40 3.56 3.22 1.96
CA ILE A 40 4.92 3.56 2.40
C ILE A 40 4.90 3.86 3.89
N LYS A 41 4.02 4.77 4.32
CA LYS A 41 3.86 5.17 5.72
C LYS A 41 2.57 5.94 5.94
N SER A 42 2.09 5.92 7.18
CA SER A 42 1.10 6.87 7.68
C SER A 42 1.79 8.22 8.01
N THR A 43 1.10 9.33 7.78
CA THR A 43 1.61 10.70 8.03
C THR A 43 0.79 11.48 9.04
N TYR A 44 -0.52 11.24 9.10
CA TYR A 44 -1.43 11.90 10.04
C TYR A 44 -2.45 10.92 10.60
N LEU A 45 -2.96 11.20 11.79
CA LEU A 45 -4.07 10.53 12.45
C LEU A 45 -5.29 11.46 12.52
N TYR A 46 -6.42 10.89 12.96
CA TYR A 46 -7.65 11.64 13.26
C TYR A 46 -8.12 12.53 12.11
N ASN A 47 -8.07 12.00 10.88
CA ASN A 47 -8.45 12.72 9.66
C ASN A 47 -7.65 14.02 9.47
N ASN A 48 -6.32 13.89 9.38
CA ASN A 48 -5.37 15.00 9.17
C ASN A 48 -5.27 16.04 10.31
N ARG A 49 -5.77 15.71 11.52
CA ARG A 49 -5.70 16.64 12.66
C ARG A 49 -4.37 16.57 13.42
N GLU A 50 -3.74 15.41 13.43
CA GLU A 50 -2.52 15.19 14.20
C GLU A 50 -1.45 14.57 13.33
N LYS A 51 -0.26 15.17 13.28
CA LYS A 51 0.87 14.69 12.50
C LYS A 51 1.60 13.59 13.28
N ILE A 52 1.92 12.49 12.61
CA ILE A 52 2.71 11.41 13.20
C ILE A 52 4.18 11.87 13.27
N GLU A 53 4.65 12.26 14.45
CA GLU A 53 6.05 12.63 14.69
C GLU A 53 6.96 11.41 14.91
N TYR A 54 8.27 11.62 14.65
CA TYR A 54 9.32 10.61 14.41
C TYR A 54 9.52 9.56 15.54
N LEU A 55 8.87 9.72 16.69
CA LEU A 55 9.00 8.85 17.87
C LEU A 55 7.66 8.45 18.50
N THR A 56 6.57 8.49 17.73
CA THR A 56 5.30 7.89 18.18
C THR A 56 5.31 6.38 17.91
N TYR A 57 4.62 5.60 18.76
CA TYR A 57 4.37 4.16 18.57
C TYR A 57 3.81 3.83 17.16
N HIS A 58 3.26 4.82 16.47
CA HIS A 58 2.76 4.76 15.09
C HIS A 58 3.84 4.84 13.99
N ASN A 59 5.09 5.23 14.29
CA ASN A 59 6.21 5.12 13.33
C ASN A 59 6.74 3.69 13.17
N ILE A 60 6.25 2.76 13.99
CA ILE A 60 6.47 1.31 13.85
C ILE A 60 5.66 0.76 12.65
N GLU A 61 4.67 1.52 12.14
CA GLU A 61 3.84 1.16 10.97
C GLU A 61 4.50 1.49 9.61
N LYS A 62 5.83 1.68 9.57
CA LYS A 62 6.53 1.64 8.28
C LYS A 62 6.49 0.21 7.77
N VAL A 63 5.80 -0.01 6.66
CA VAL A 63 5.87 -1.28 5.94
C VAL A 63 7.33 -1.52 5.62
N SER A 64 7.89 -2.65 6.06
CA SER A 64 9.30 -2.92 5.82
C SER A 64 9.56 -2.98 4.31
N PRO A 65 10.77 -2.64 3.85
CA PRO A 65 11.15 -2.80 2.45
C PRO A 65 10.89 -4.23 1.93
N GLU A 66 11.12 -5.24 2.78
CA GLU A 66 10.86 -6.65 2.48
C GLU A 66 9.36 -6.93 2.28
N ALA A 67 8.51 -6.41 3.17
CA ALA A 67 7.06 -6.56 3.04
C ALA A 67 6.54 -5.84 1.78
N THR A 68 7.03 -4.62 1.52
CA THR A 68 6.73 -3.88 0.28
C THR A 68 7.14 -4.69 -0.95
N ARG A 69 8.33 -5.30 -0.93
CA ARG A 69 8.83 -6.16 -2.00
C ARG A 69 7.93 -7.37 -2.23
N GLN A 70 7.53 -8.08 -1.18
CA GLN A 70 6.63 -9.23 -1.29
C GLN A 70 5.29 -8.86 -1.92
N TYR A 71 4.71 -7.71 -1.54
CA TYR A 71 3.47 -7.23 -2.15
C TYR A 71 3.64 -6.85 -3.63
N VAL A 72 4.75 -6.19 -3.98
CA VAL A 72 5.07 -5.85 -5.38
C VAL A 72 5.28 -7.13 -6.20
N GLU A 73 5.96 -8.13 -5.66
CA GLU A 73 6.15 -9.44 -6.29
C GLU A 73 4.80 -10.14 -6.53
N GLN A 74 3.95 -10.26 -5.51
CA GLN A 74 2.62 -10.86 -5.66
C GLN A 74 1.75 -10.12 -6.69
N TYR A 75 1.82 -8.79 -6.69
CA TYR A 75 1.10 -7.98 -7.66
C TYR A 75 1.59 -8.26 -9.08
N LEU A 76 2.91 -8.17 -9.32
CA LEU A 76 3.47 -8.34 -10.66
C LEU A 76 3.34 -9.78 -11.19
N ALA A 77 3.34 -10.79 -10.32
CA ALA A 77 3.11 -12.18 -10.69
C ALA A 77 1.73 -12.42 -11.35
N HIS A 78 0.75 -11.55 -11.11
CA HIS A 78 -0.56 -11.65 -11.76
C HIS A 78 -0.60 -11.07 -13.19
N PHE A 79 0.33 -10.18 -13.55
CA PHE A 79 0.31 -9.49 -14.84
C PHE A 79 1.47 -9.88 -15.75
N LEU A 80 2.61 -10.23 -15.16
CA LEU A 80 3.80 -10.61 -15.91
C LEU A 80 3.74 -12.09 -16.29
N PRO A 81 4.16 -12.43 -17.52
CA PRO A 81 4.55 -13.80 -17.86
C PRO A 81 5.60 -14.34 -16.88
N GLU A 82 5.55 -15.65 -16.62
CA GLU A 82 6.37 -16.30 -15.60
C GLU A 82 7.88 -16.12 -15.83
N ASP A 83 8.32 -16.13 -17.09
CA ASP A 83 9.71 -15.90 -17.49
C ASP A 83 10.20 -14.48 -17.18
N GLU A 84 9.35 -13.48 -17.41
CA GLU A 84 9.66 -12.08 -17.12
C GLU A 84 9.66 -11.80 -15.61
N PHE A 85 8.75 -12.45 -14.87
CA PHE A 85 8.72 -12.40 -13.41
C PHE A 85 10.00 -13.00 -12.81
N ASP A 86 10.41 -14.18 -13.28
CA ASP A 86 11.59 -14.88 -12.79
C ASP A 86 12.88 -14.10 -13.03
N ARG A 87 13.00 -13.47 -14.20
CA ARG A 87 14.12 -12.57 -14.54
C ARG A 87 14.25 -11.41 -13.55
N LEU A 88 13.13 -10.82 -13.12
CA LEU A 88 13.11 -9.66 -12.23
C LEU A 88 13.38 -10.03 -10.76
N PHE A 89 12.89 -11.17 -10.29
CA PHE A 89 12.83 -11.47 -8.86
C PHE A 89 13.64 -12.68 -8.39
N LYS A 90 13.78 -13.74 -9.20
CA LYS A 90 14.50 -14.97 -8.80
C LYS A 90 16.02 -14.92 -9.05
N GLY A 91 16.48 -14.05 -9.95
CA GLY A 91 17.89 -13.95 -10.35
C GLY A 91 18.84 -13.22 -9.38
N ARG A 92 18.33 -12.61 -8.30
CA ARG A 92 19.17 -11.91 -7.30
C ARG A 92 19.19 -12.67 -5.97
N LYS A 93 19.83 -13.84 -5.94
CA LYS A 93 20.42 -14.34 -4.68
C LYS A 93 21.71 -13.56 -4.45
N LYS A 94 21.74 -12.69 -3.44
CA LYS A 94 22.99 -12.28 -2.79
C LYS A 94 23.23 -13.23 -1.63
#